data_AF-A0A0S7WGT7-F1
#
_entry.id   AF-A0A0S7WGT7-F1
#
_cell.length_a   1.000
_cell.length_b   1.000
_cell.length_c   1.000
_cell.angle_alpha   90.00
_cell.angle_beta   90.00
_cell.angle_gamma   90.00
#
_symmetry.space_group_name_H-M   'P 1'
#
loop_
_entity.id
_entity.type
_entity.pdbx_description
1 polymer ?
#
loop_
_entity_poly.entity_id
_entity_poly.type
_entity_poly.pdbx_seq_one_letter_code
_entity_poly.pdbx_strand_id
1 'polypeptide(L)'
;MSIDEQDLCLELFLGWLAEAHGRQFQVEQRPFGELTARCSDGQRSMAVEVRSLLDPSEQEVWQSYRHELEEEISKGLTGAFALWLPPGADIPAGAEYAGGFVQQVRQAALALEPGQRGQLSLPVKLHLRKSSDQGSLMSVVGGLDPYWVSMSEPMRGSFDLDSTAIHRLTESEEERQELIGRICAEASHIERRGHWLAIDAADVWTIQRLQQGQGLIIVGAPPELTSDLGTGVRRNLRRILSDAGPRLASAGTDLTALVILGIYQYADAENVSTALRGFDPGFYTTIDFICLAADGWLKPITQPVTRPS
;
A
#
# COMPACT_ATOMS: atom_id res chain seq x y z
N MET A 1 23.65 4.04 2.26
CA MET A 1 22.64 4.72 3.09
C MET A 1 21.44 3.79 3.10
N SER A 2 20.96 3.41 4.29
CA SER A 2 19.70 2.65 4.39
C SER A 2 18.58 3.55 3.91
N ILE A 3 17.68 3.01 3.10
CA ILE A 3 16.53 3.76 2.63
C ILE A 3 15.48 3.89 3.73
N ASP A 4 14.74 5.00 3.76
CA ASP A 4 13.58 5.22 4.64
C ASP A 4 12.28 5.49 3.84
N GLU A 5 11.15 5.60 4.55
CA GLU A 5 9.85 5.90 3.92
C GLU A 5 9.84 7.26 3.19
N GLN A 6 10.59 8.25 3.70
CA GLN A 6 10.67 9.57 3.07
C GLN A 6 11.47 9.53 1.77
N ASP A 7 12.56 8.76 1.72
CA ASP A 7 13.33 8.47 0.51
C ASP A 7 12.45 7.81 -0.56
N LEU A 8 11.72 6.77 -0.16
CA LEU A 8 10.80 6.08 -1.07
C LEU A 8 9.75 7.02 -1.65
N CYS A 9 9.04 7.77 -0.81
CA CYS A 9 8.01 8.69 -1.28
C CYS A 9 8.58 9.79 -2.17
N LEU A 10 9.78 10.30 -1.85
CA LEU A 10 10.46 11.30 -2.66
C LEU A 10 10.86 10.71 -4.02
N GLU A 11 11.41 9.48 -4.06
CA GLU A 11 11.74 8.81 -5.32
C GLU A 11 10.51 8.58 -6.19
N LEU A 12 9.42 8.07 -5.62
CA LEU A 12 8.14 7.89 -6.34
C LEU A 12 7.61 9.22 -6.89
N PHE A 13 7.70 10.29 -6.11
CA PHE A 13 7.25 11.61 -6.52
C PHE A 13 8.07 12.18 -7.67
N LEU A 14 9.40 12.10 -7.58
CA LEU A 14 10.30 12.59 -8.61
C LEU A 14 10.20 11.75 -9.90
N GLY A 15 10.05 10.43 -9.77
CA GLY A 15 9.79 9.52 -10.89
C GLY A 15 8.49 9.87 -11.62
N TRP A 16 7.41 10.05 -10.87
CA TRP A 16 6.13 10.50 -11.44
C TRP A 16 6.23 11.87 -12.12
N LEU A 17 6.95 12.84 -11.55
CA LEU A 17 7.16 14.14 -12.19
C LEU A 17 7.91 14.01 -13.52
N ALA A 18 8.93 13.16 -13.57
CA ALA A 18 9.67 12.90 -14.80
C ALA A 18 8.77 12.26 -15.88
N GLU A 19 7.93 11.30 -15.51
CA GLU A 19 7.04 10.60 -16.44
C GLU A 19 5.84 11.46 -16.90
N ALA A 20 5.14 12.09 -15.95
CA ALA A 20 3.91 12.84 -16.21
C ALA A 20 4.16 14.24 -16.78
N HIS A 21 5.28 14.87 -16.43
CA HIS A 21 5.59 16.25 -16.80
C HIS A 21 6.88 16.41 -17.62
N GLY A 22 7.67 15.35 -17.82
CA GLY A 22 8.92 15.42 -18.58
C GLY A 22 10.02 16.25 -17.91
N ARG A 23 9.90 16.51 -16.60
CA ARG A 23 10.86 17.32 -15.83
C ARG A 23 11.62 16.46 -14.83
N GLN A 24 12.94 16.49 -14.89
CA GLN A 24 13.81 15.76 -13.99
C GLN A 24 14.29 16.69 -12.87
N PHE A 25 13.62 16.63 -11.73
CA PHE A 25 14.08 17.28 -10.51
C PHE A 25 15.09 16.38 -9.79
N GLN A 26 16.18 16.97 -9.32
CA GLN A 26 17.19 16.31 -8.50
C GLN A 26 17.16 16.88 -7.08
N VAL A 27 17.44 16.04 -6.08
CA VAL A 27 17.52 16.46 -4.69
C VAL A 27 18.80 17.28 -4.49
N GLU A 28 18.66 18.56 -4.12
CA GLU A 28 19.78 19.46 -3.82
C GLU A 28 20.16 19.41 -2.34
N GLN A 29 19.17 19.28 -1.45
CA GLN A 29 19.38 19.36 0.00
C GLN A 29 18.37 18.48 0.76
N ARG A 30 18.89 17.76 1.78
CA ARG A 30 18.11 16.95 2.73
C ARG A 30 18.79 16.92 4.11
N PRO A 31 18.09 17.27 5.22
CA PRO A 31 16.80 17.97 5.24
C PRO A 31 16.92 19.43 4.76
N PHE A 32 15.81 20.02 4.33
CA PHE A 32 15.73 21.44 3.95
C PHE A 32 14.94 22.23 5.00
N GLY A 33 15.65 22.76 5.99
CA GLY A 33 15.00 23.36 7.17
C GLY A 33 14.23 22.29 7.94
N GLU A 34 12.93 22.52 8.15
CA GLU A 34 12.00 21.55 8.76
C GLU A 34 11.27 20.68 7.72
N LEU A 35 11.59 20.83 6.44
CA LEU A 35 11.00 20.07 5.34
C LEU A 35 11.88 18.89 4.95
N THR A 36 11.25 17.90 4.34
CA THR A 36 11.92 16.67 3.89
C THR A 36 13.05 16.96 2.92
N ALA A 37 12.81 17.73 1.85
CA ALA A 37 13.83 18.01 0.85
C ALA A 37 13.60 19.29 0.07
N ARG A 38 14.68 19.79 -0.53
CA ARG A 38 14.66 20.74 -1.64
C ARG A 38 15.16 20.05 -2.90
N CYS A 39 14.40 20.19 -3.99
CA CYS A 39 14.71 19.65 -5.30
C CYS A 39 14.80 20.75 -6.35
N SER A 40 15.50 20.51 -7.45
CA SER A 40 15.68 21.46 -8.54
C SER A 40 15.84 20.76 -9.89
N ASP A 41 15.28 21.34 -10.95
CA ASP A 41 15.53 20.95 -12.35
C ASP A 41 16.55 21.88 -13.04
N GLY A 42 17.21 22.76 -12.26
CA GLY A 42 18.13 23.80 -12.74
C GLY A 42 17.44 25.10 -13.16
N GLN A 43 16.12 25.10 -13.40
CA GLN A 43 15.34 26.30 -13.72
C GLN A 43 14.39 26.69 -12.58
N ARG A 44 13.79 25.70 -11.93
CA ARG A 44 12.85 25.85 -10.83
C ARG A 44 13.32 25.04 -9.64
N SER A 45 13.08 25.60 -8.47
CA SER A 45 13.24 24.96 -7.17
C SER A 45 11.90 24.49 -6.63
N MET A 46 11.91 23.38 -5.90
CA MET A 46 10.73 22.81 -5.28
C MET A 46 11.02 22.37 -3.85
N ALA A 47 10.19 22.80 -2.92
CA ALA A 47 10.20 22.31 -1.55
C ALA A 47 9.24 21.12 -1.43
N VAL A 48 9.69 20.03 -0.81
CA VAL A 48 8.92 18.79 -0.67
C VAL A 48 8.83 18.42 0.80
N GLU A 49 7.62 18.12 1.26
CA GLU A 49 7.36 17.50 2.57
C GLU A 49 6.68 16.15 2.39
N VAL A 50 7.24 15.11 3.03
CA VAL A 50 6.66 13.78 3.08
C VAL A 50 6.07 13.54 4.47
N ARG A 51 4.81 13.09 4.54
CA ARG A 51 4.12 12.79 5.80
C ARG A 51 3.37 11.47 5.72
N SER A 52 3.52 10.63 6.74
CA SER A 52 2.64 9.47 6.87
C SER A 52 1.24 9.88 7.34
N LEU A 53 0.23 9.29 6.71
CA LEU A 53 -1.17 9.50 7.04
C LEU A 53 -1.55 8.83 8.37
N LEU A 54 -0.89 7.71 8.67
CA LEU A 54 -0.96 7.01 9.95
C LEU A 54 0.35 7.18 10.70
N ASP A 55 0.28 7.28 12.02
CA ASP A 55 1.46 7.37 12.86
C ASP A 55 1.59 6.09 13.69
N PRO A 56 2.39 5.12 13.23
CA PRO A 56 2.63 3.89 13.97
C PRO A 56 3.72 4.05 15.05
N SER A 57 4.19 5.26 15.36
CA SER A 57 5.27 5.49 16.34
C SER A 57 4.88 5.09 17.77
N GLU A 58 3.59 5.10 18.10
CA GLU A 58 3.08 4.66 19.41
C GLU A 58 3.10 3.12 19.57
N GLN A 59 3.47 2.37 18.53
CA GLN A 59 3.48 0.89 18.51
C GLN A 59 4.92 0.35 18.54
N GLU A 60 5.65 0.65 19.61
CA GLU A 60 7.10 0.36 19.76
C GLU A 60 7.47 -1.10 19.48
N VAL A 61 6.63 -2.05 19.93
CA VAL A 61 6.87 -3.49 19.75
C VAL A 61 6.81 -3.87 18.27
N TRP A 62 5.78 -3.41 17.56
CA TRP A 62 5.62 -3.67 16.13
C TRP A 62 6.74 -3.02 15.32
N GLN A 63 7.15 -1.80 15.67
CA GLN A 63 8.28 -1.11 15.04
C GLN A 63 9.59 -1.85 15.22
N SER A 64 9.84 -2.39 16.42
CA SER A 64 11.06 -3.16 16.70
C SER A 64 11.11 -4.42 15.83
N TYR A 65 10.01 -5.18 15.77
CA TYR A 65 9.92 -6.36 14.90
C TYR A 65 10.03 -6.03 13.42
N ARG A 66 9.40 -4.94 12.97
CA ARG A 66 9.52 -4.44 11.60
C ARG A 66 10.99 -4.18 11.26
N HIS A 67 11.71 -3.46 12.13
CA HIS A 67 13.10 -3.11 11.90
C HIS A 67 14.01 -4.34 11.86
N GLU A 68 13.84 -5.28 12.80
CA GLU A 68 14.58 -6.55 12.80
C GLU A 68 14.36 -7.34 11.49
N LEU A 69 13.11 -7.33 10.99
CA LEU A 69 12.75 -8.01 9.76
C LEU A 69 13.31 -7.31 8.51
N GLU A 70 13.27 -5.97 8.47
CA GLU A 70 13.91 -5.16 7.42
C GLU A 70 15.42 -5.44 7.36
N GLU A 71 16.10 -5.43 8.50
CA GLU A 71 17.53 -5.75 8.60
C GLU A 71 17.83 -7.17 8.14
N GLU A 72 17.04 -8.14 8.62
CA GLU A 72 17.22 -9.53 8.24
C GLU A 72 17.04 -9.68 6.74
N ILE A 73 15.93 -9.25 6.14
CA ILE A 73 15.68 -9.35 4.70
C ILE A 73 16.81 -8.69 3.90
N SER A 74 17.27 -7.51 4.32
CA SER A 74 18.32 -6.72 3.65
C SER A 74 19.66 -7.46 3.50
N LYS A 75 20.04 -8.36 4.41
CA LYS A 75 21.34 -9.08 4.37
C LYS A 75 21.59 -9.86 3.08
N GLY A 76 20.54 -10.22 2.34
CA GLY A 76 20.62 -11.00 1.09
C GLY A 76 20.31 -10.21 -0.18
N LEU A 77 20.17 -8.88 -0.10
CA LEU A 77 19.68 -8.06 -1.21
C LEU A 77 20.75 -7.13 -1.76
N THR A 78 20.75 -6.97 -3.09
CA THR A 78 21.55 -5.97 -3.79
C THR A 78 20.64 -4.90 -4.38
N GLY A 79 20.63 -3.72 -3.76
CA GLY A 79 19.76 -2.59 -4.14
C GLY A 79 18.80 -2.21 -3.02
N ALA A 80 17.96 -1.21 -3.27
CA ALA A 80 16.90 -0.77 -2.37
C ALA A 80 15.55 -1.33 -2.80
N PHE A 81 14.74 -1.73 -1.82
CA PHE A 81 13.45 -2.33 -2.04
C PHE A 81 12.42 -1.78 -1.05
N ALA A 82 11.16 -1.74 -1.49
CA ALA A 82 10.02 -1.43 -0.64
C ALA A 82 9.03 -2.60 -0.69
N LEU A 83 8.68 -3.14 0.48
CA LEU A 83 7.60 -4.10 0.64
C LEU A 83 6.38 -3.38 1.22
N TRP A 84 5.28 -3.36 0.49
CA TRP A 84 4.05 -2.68 0.88
C TRP A 84 3.08 -3.67 1.50
N LEU A 85 2.77 -3.47 2.78
CA LEU A 85 1.78 -4.26 3.49
C LEU A 85 0.38 -3.72 3.18
N PRO A 86 -0.56 -4.59 2.75
CA PRO A 86 -1.94 -4.19 2.62
C PRO A 86 -2.59 -3.93 4.00
N PRO A 87 -3.64 -3.09 4.06
CA PRO A 87 -4.40 -2.86 5.29
C PRO A 87 -4.89 -4.16 5.92
N GLY A 88 -4.79 -4.26 7.25
CA GLY A 88 -5.18 -5.44 8.02
C GLY A 88 -4.14 -6.57 8.06
N ALA A 89 -3.18 -6.60 7.14
CA ALA A 89 -2.09 -7.56 7.20
C ALA A 89 -1.07 -7.19 8.28
N ASP A 90 -0.42 -8.22 8.84
CA ASP A 90 0.66 -8.05 9.80
C ASP A 90 1.95 -8.71 9.32
N ILE A 91 3.07 -8.25 9.85
CA ILE A 91 4.36 -8.91 9.65
C ILE A 91 4.42 -10.21 10.46
N PRO A 92 5.07 -11.28 9.96
CA PRO A 92 5.18 -12.52 10.71
C PRO A 92 5.93 -12.32 12.03
N ALA A 93 5.26 -12.57 13.15
CA ALA A 93 5.88 -12.58 14.47
C ALA A 93 6.42 -13.99 14.80
N GLY A 94 7.66 -14.05 15.30
CA GLY A 94 8.29 -15.29 15.75
C GLY A 94 9.21 -15.97 14.72
N ALA A 95 10.29 -16.57 15.23
CA ALA A 95 11.38 -17.12 14.42
C ALA A 95 10.96 -18.24 13.46
N GLU A 96 9.90 -18.99 13.79
CA GLU A 96 9.41 -20.12 13.00
C GLU A 96 8.75 -19.71 11.67
N TYR A 97 8.13 -18.53 11.63
CA TYR A 97 7.47 -17.99 10.44
C TYR A 97 8.33 -16.97 9.68
N ALA A 98 9.24 -16.29 10.38
CA ALA A 98 10.10 -15.27 9.80
C ALA A 98 11.03 -15.83 8.71
N GLY A 99 11.60 -17.03 8.88
CA GLY A 99 12.56 -17.59 7.93
C GLY A 99 11.97 -17.83 6.52
N GLY A 100 10.78 -18.43 6.46
CA GLY A 100 10.10 -18.69 5.18
C GLY A 100 9.68 -17.40 4.49
N PHE A 101 9.16 -16.44 5.25
CA PHE A 101 8.79 -15.12 4.75
C PHE A 101 10.00 -14.34 4.20
N VAL A 102 11.11 -14.28 4.95
CA VAL A 102 12.36 -13.63 4.52
C VAL A 102 12.84 -14.20 3.18
N GLN A 103 12.82 -15.53 3.03
CA GLN A 103 13.23 -16.17 1.79
C GLN A 103 12.32 -15.79 0.61
N GLN A 104 11.00 -15.81 0.82
CA GLN A 104 10.03 -15.46 -0.22
C GLN A 104 10.17 -13.99 -0.66
N VAL A 105 10.29 -13.06 0.29
CA VAL A 105 10.51 -11.64 0.00
C VAL A 105 11.79 -11.45 -0.80
N ARG A 106 12.89 -12.09 -0.39
CA ARG A 106 14.17 -11.97 -1.11
C ARG A 106 14.09 -12.53 -2.53
N GLN A 107 13.44 -13.68 -2.71
CA GLN A 107 13.25 -14.26 -4.05
C GLN A 107 12.43 -13.35 -4.96
N ALA A 108 11.34 -12.77 -4.46
CA ALA A 108 10.53 -11.81 -5.21
C ALA A 108 11.33 -10.53 -5.53
N ALA A 109 12.09 -10.01 -4.56
CA ALA A 109 12.92 -8.82 -4.74
C ALA A 109 13.99 -9.00 -5.83
N LEU A 110 14.72 -10.12 -5.80
CA LEU A 110 15.81 -10.39 -6.75
C LEU A 110 15.33 -10.60 -8.19
N ALA A 111 14.03 -10.84 -8.41
CA ALA A 111 13.44 -10.94 -9.73
C ALA A 111 13.08 -9.58 -10.36
N LEU A 112 13.20 -8.48 -9.60
CA LEU A 112 12.85 -7.13 -10.06
C LEU A 112 14.07 -6.38 -10.60
N GLU A 113 13.86 -5.63 -11.68
CA GLU A 113 14.79 -4.63 -12.19
C GLU A 113 14.61 -3.26 -11.50
N PRO A 114 15.60 -2.35 -11.51
CA PRO A 114 15.47 -1.03 -10.90
C PRO A 114 14.27 -0.25 -11.44
N GLY A 115 13.44 0.30 -10.53
CA GLY A 115 12.18 0.97 -10.84
C GLY A 115 11.00 0.02 -11.08
N GLN A 116 11.21 -1.29 -11.06
CA GLN A 116 10.15 -2.26 -11.31
C GLN A 116 9.33 -2.54 -10.04
N ARG A 117 8.02 -2.65 -10.23
CA ARG A 117 7.05 -3.16 -9.25
C ARG A 117 6.68 -4.60 -9.60
N GLY A 118 6.49 -5.42 -8.58
CA GLY A 118 5.99 -6.79 -8.69
C GLY A 118 5.10 -7.18 -7.52
N GLN A 119 4.78 -8.46 -7.49
CA GLN A 119 3.87 -9.05 -6.52
C GLN A 119 4.58 -10.13 -5.71
N LEU A 120 4.30 -10.18 -4.41
CA LEU A 120 4.71 -11.22 -3.49
C LEU A 120 3.48 -12.03 -3.10
N SER A 121 3.40 -13.27 -3.57
CA SER A 121 2.30 -14.18 -3.24
C SER A 121 2.62 -14.96 -1.97
N LEU A 122 1.90 -14.66 -0.88
CA LEU A 122 2.03 -15.34 0.40
C LEU A 122 0.93 -16.41 0.53
N PRO A 123 1.27 -17.68 0.79
CA PRO A 123 0.29 -18.74 0.87
C PRO A 123 -0.65 -18.55 2.07
N VAL A 124 -1.96 -18.62 1.83
CA VAL A 124 -3.00 -18.54 2.86
C VAL A 124 -4.07 -19.61 2.67
N LYS A 125 -4.83 -19.89 3.72
CA LYS A 125 -5.94 -20.84 3.70
C LYS A 125 -7.27 -20.09 3.83
N LEU A 126 -8.16 -20.32 2.89
CA LEU A 126 -9.57 -19.90 2.98
C LEU A 126 -10.38 -21.03 3.58
N HIS A 127 -11.43 -20.71 4.33
CA HIS A 127 -12.28 -21.73 4.94
C HIS A 127 -13.68 -21.64 4.34
N LEU A 128 -14.11 -22.74 3.72
CA LEU A 128 -15.40 -22.86 3.08
C LEU A 128 -16.27 -23.86 3.86
N ARG A 129 -17.53 -23.50 4.12
CA ARG A 129 -18.50 -24.37 4.78
C ARG A 129 -19.83 -24.33 4.08
N LYS A 130 -20.46 -25.49 3.90
CA LYS A 130 -21.87 -25.56 3.51
C LYS A 130 -22.79 -25.34 4.71
N SER A 131 -23.62 -24.30 4.64
CA SER A 131 -24.59 -23.93 5.68
C SER A 131 -26.00 -24.48 5.40
N SER A 132 -26.39 -24.62 4.13
CA SER A 132 -27.72 -25.12 3.72
C SER A 132 -27.65 -25.93 2.42
N ASP A 133 -28.55 -26.91 2.25
CA ASP A 133 -28.77 -27.57 0.95
C ASP A 133 -29.82 -26.84 0.09
N GLN A 134 -30.47 -25.83 0.66
CA GLN A 134 -31.41 -24.96 -0.04
C GLN A 134 -30.80 -23.60 -0.30
N GLY A 135 -31.18 -22.98 -1.42
CA GLY A 135 -30.67 -21.67 -1.84
C GLY A 135 -29.57 -21.78 -2.90
N SER A 136 -29.02 -20.62 -3.26
CA SER A 136 -27.90 -20.45 -4.18
C SER A 136 -27.16 -19.18 -3.78
N LEU A 137 -26.47 -19.25 -2.64
CA LEU A 137 -25.81 -18.08 -2.06
C LEU A 137 -24.47 -18.46 -1.45
N MET A 138 -23.44 -17.71 -1.82
CA MET A 138 -22.18 -17.64 -1.10
C MET A 138 -22.20 -16.40 -0.20
N SER A 139 -22.21 -16.59 1.11
CA SER A 139 -21.90 -15.52 2.05
C SER A 139 -20.39 -15.46 2.21
N VAL A 140 -19.78 -14.35 1.84
CA VAL A 140 -18.32 -14.16 1.89
C VAL A 140 -17.97 -13.15 2.96
N VAL A 141 -16.89 -13.41 3.70
CA VAL A 141 -16.29 -12.44 4.64
C VAL A 141 -14.82 -12.29 4.29
N GLY A 142 -14.30 -11.07 4.23
CA GLY A 142 -12.88 -10.79 3.93
C GLY A 142 -12.62 -10.36 2.49
N GLY A 143 -11.41 -10.62 1.99
CA GLY A 143 -10.90 -10.04 0.74
C GLY A 143 -11.67 -10.39 -0.54
N LEU A 144 -12.45 -11.48 -0.53
CA LEU A 144 -13.27 -11.90 -1.68
C LEU A 144 -14.72 -11.40 -1.63
N ASP A 145 -15.11 -10.62 -0.61
CA ASP A 145 -16.48 -10.09 -0.47
C ASP A 145 -17.00 -9.40 -1.74
N PRO A 146 -16.24 -8.54 -2.44
CA PRO A 146 -16.72 -7.90 -3.68
C PRO A 146 -17.13 -8.88 -4.80
N TYR A 147 -16.72 -10.15 -4.72
CA TYR A 147 -16.95 -11.19 -5.73
C TYR A 147 -18.00 -12.23 -5.31
N TRP A 148 -18.75 -11.99 -4.22
CA TRP A 148 -19.77 -12.93 -3.72
C TRP A 148 -20.82 -13.32 -4.78
N VAL A 149 -21.19 -12.38 -5.67
CA VAL A 149 -22.19 -12.61 -6.73
C VAL A 149 -21.69 -13.68 -7.70
N SER A 150 -20.47 -13.50 -8.23
CA SER A 150 -19.86 -14.43 -9.18
C SER A 150 -19.68 -15.83 -8.59
N MET A 151 -19.47 -15.92 -7.28
CA MET A 151 -19.41 -17.20 -6.56
C MET A 151 -20.78 -17.82 -6.31
N SER A 152 -21.86 -17.03 -6.22
CA SER A 152 -23.21 -17.52 -5.88
C SER A 152 -23.97 -18.12 -7.06
N GLU A 153 -23.74 -17.61 -8.27
CA GLU A 153 -24.41 -18.05 -9.50
C GLU A 153 -24.31 -19.56 -9.81
N PRO A 154 -23.14 -20.22 -9.67
CA PRO A 154 -23.00 -21.64 -10.00
C PRO A 154 -23.44 -22.60 -8.89
N MET A 155 -23.86 -22.13 -7.72
CA MET A 155 -24.00 -22.97 -6.53
C MET A 155 -25.34 -23.70 -6.43
N ARG A 156 -25.32 -24.84 -5.71
CA ARG A 156 -26.53 -25.49 -5.18
C ARG A 156 -26.42 -25.60 -3.66
N GLY A 157 -27.22 -24.81 -2.96
CA GLY A 157 -27.16 -24.65 -1.51
C GLY A 157 -26.61 -23.28 -1.09
N SER A 158 -26.45 -23.10 0.22
CA SER A 158 -25.82 -21.92 0.80
C SER A 158 -24.50 -22.29 1.45
N PHE A 159 -23.53 -21.40 1.29
CA PHE A 159 -22.16 -21.59 1.73
C PHE A 159 -21.66 -20.33 2.41
N ASP A 160 -20.78 -20.53 3.41
CA ASP A 160 -20.07 -19.47 4.09
C ASP A 160 -18.59 -19.61 3.72
N LEU A 161 -18.00 -18.54 3.17
CA LEU A 161 -16.59 -18.45 2.83
C LEU A 161 -15.91 -17.41 3.74
N ASP A 162 -14.97 -17.88 4.54
CA ASP A 162 -14.04 -17.03 5.26
C ASP A 162 -12.77 -16.84 4.42
N SER A 163 -12.62 -15.61 3.91
CA SER A 163 -11.48 -15.11 3.14
C SER A 163 -10.76 -13.97 3.85
N THR A 164 -10.89 -13.86 5.18
CA THR A 164 -10.25 -12.81 5.99
C THR A 164 -8.73 -12.84 5.93
N ALA A 165 -8.14 -14.00 5.60
CA ALA A 165 -6.71 -14.15 5.37
C ALA A 165 -6.20 -13.49 4.08
N ILE A 166 -7.09 -13.08 3.17
CA ILE A 166 -6.74 -12.30 1.98
C ILE A 166 -6.97 -10.83 2.29
N HIS A 167 -5.88 -10.08 2.41
CA HIS A 167 -5.88 -8.63 2.56
C HIS A 167 -5.80 -7.96 1.20
N ARG A 168 -5.17 -8.62 0.22
CA ARG A 168 -5.04 -8.12 -1.15
C ARG A 168 -5.08 -9.25 -2.18
N LEU A 169 -5.90 -9.05 -3.21
CA LEU A 169 -5.99 -9.95 -4.35
C LEU A 169 -4.95 -9.60 -5.40
N THR A 170 -4.58 -10.59 -6.20
CA THR A 170 -3.83 -10.40 -7.44
C THR A 170 -4.51 -9.38 -8.37
N GLU A 171 -3.71 -8.58 -9.04
CA GLU A 171 -4.16 -7.66 -10.09
C GLU A 171 -4.61 -8.41 -11.36
N SER A 172 -4.16 -9.66 -11.55
CA SER A 172 -4.55 -10.50 -12.68
C SER A 172 -6.02 -10.94 -12.55
N GLU A 173 -6.87 -10.47 -13.47
CA GLU A 173 -8.25 -10.95 -13.55
C GLU A 173 -8.30 -12.47 -13.79
N GLU A 174 -7.40 -13.00 -14.61
CA GLU A 174 -7.36 -14.43 -14.93
C GLU A 174 -7.09 -15.29 -13.68
N GLU A 175 -6.06 -14.96 -12.91
CA GLU A 175 -5.72 -15.68 -11.67
C GLU A 175 -6.84 -15.55 -10.62
N ARG A 176 -7.50 -14.38 -10.57
CA ARG A 176 -8.66 -14.17 -9.69
C ARG A 176 -9.85 -15.04 -10.11
N GLN A 177 -10.16 -15.11 -11.40
CA GLN A 177 -11.23 -15.98 -11.89
C GLN A 177 -10.89 -17.47 -11.70
N GLU A 178 -9.62 -17.86 -11.81
CA GLU A 178 -9.17 -19.21 -11.49
C GLU A 178 -9.41 -19.55 -10.01
N LEU A 179 -9.09 -18.64 -9.09
CA LEU A 179 -9.38 -18.81 -7.66
C LEU A 179 -10.89 -18.95 -7.40
N ILE A 180 -11.71 -18.09 -8.00
CA ILE A 180 -13.19 -18.17 -7.90
C ILE A 180 -13.69 -19.52 -8.43
N GLY A 181 -13.20 -19.95 -9.60
CA GLY A 181 -13.53 -21.25 -10.19
C GLY A 181 -13.17 -22.41 -9.28
N ARG A 182 -11.98 -22.39 -8.68
CA ARG A 182 -11.53 -23.39 -7.70
C ARG A 182 -12.44 -23.41 -6.47
N ILE A 183 -12.81 -22.26 -5.92
CA ILE A 183 -13.73 -22.17 -4.78
C ILE A 183 -15.08 -22.81 -5.12
N CYS A 184 -15.65 -22.48 -6.29
CA CYS A 184 -16.91 -23.05 -6.74
C CYS A 184 -16.84 -24.57 -6.97
N ALA A 185 -15.72 -25.05 -7.52
CA ALA A 185 -15.48 -26.49 -7.71
C ALA A 185 -15.41 -27.21 -6.36
N GLU A 186 -14.61 -26.72 -5.42
CA GLU A 186 -14.48 -27.27 -4.07
C GLU A 186 -15.81 -27.24 -3.31
N ALA A 187 -16.61 -26.19 -3.46
CA ALA A 187 -17.94 -26.12 -2.87
C ALA A 187 -18.87 -27.24 -3.36
N SER A 188 -18.77 -27.62 -4.63
CA SER A 188 -19.58 -28.70 -5.21
C SER A 188 -19.27 -30.08 -4.60
N HIS A 189 -18.09 -30.25 -4.01
CA HIS A 189 -17.65 -31.47 -3.34
C HIS A 189 -18.07 -31.55 -1.87
N ILE A 190 -18.61 -30.47 -1.28
CA ILE A 190 -19.08 -30.47 0.11
C ILE A 190 -20.49 -31.07 0.17
N GLU A 191 -20.57 -32.38 0.40
CA GLU A 191 -21.84 -33.10 0.52
C GLU A 191 -22.53 -32.86 1.88
N ARG A 192 -21.75 -32.73 2.96
CA ARG A 192 -22.25 -32.66 4.33
C ARG A 192 -22.25 -31.23 4.87
N ARG A 193 -23.41 -30.78 5.38
CA ARG A 193 -23.53 -29.51 6.10
C ARG A 193 -22.61 -29.45 7.30
N GLY A 194 -22.07 -28.26 7.55
CA GLY A 194 -21.21 -27.98 8.70
C GLY A 194 -19.77 -28.47 8.57
N HIS A 195 -19.40 -29.15 7.47
CA HIS A 195 -18.03 -29.51 7.19
C HIS A 195 -17.25 -28.31 6.66
N TRP A 196 -16.10 -28.04 7.25
CA TRP A 196 -15.16 -27.01 6.80
C TRP A 196 -14.14 -27.63 5.87
N LEU A 197 -13.92 -26.97 4.75
CA LEU A 197 -12.89 -27.30 3.78
C LEU A 197 -11.90 -26.14 3.70
N ALA A 198 -10.60 -26.45 3.75
CA ALA A 198 -9.55 -25.47 3.56
C ALA A 198 -9.15 -25.41 2.09
N ILE A 199 -9.15 -24.21 1.50
CA ILE A 199 -8.80 -23.96 0.11
C ILE A 199 -7.50 -23.15 0.09
N ASP A 200 -6.52 -23.62 -0.68
CA ASP A 200 -5.27 -22.88 -0.91
C ASP A 200 -5.54 -21.61 -1.73
N ALA A 201 -4.97 -20.50 -1.27
CA ALA A 201 -4.98 -19.21 -1.94
C ALA A 201 -3.67 -18.45 -1.66
N ALA A 202 -3.58 -17.24 -2.20
CA ALA A 202 -2.48 -16.33 -1.94
C ALA A 202 -2.99 -14.97 -1.50
N ASP A 203 -2.37 -14.41 -0.46
CA ASP A 203 -2.44 -13.00 -0.13
C ASP A 203 -1.31 -12.28 -0.86
N VAL A 204 -1.66 -11.30 -1.71
CA VAL A 204 -0.73 -10.77 -2.73
C VAL A 204 -0.27 -9.37 -2.36
N TRP A 205 0.93 -9.28 -1.79
CA TRP A 205 1.53 -8.02 -1.36
C TRP A 205 2.30 -7.37 -2.52
N THR A 206 2.57 -6.07 -2.42
CA THR A 206 3.37 -5.36 -3.43
C THR A 206 4.82 -5.28 -2.98
N ILE A 207 5.74 -5.59 -3.89
CA ILE A 207 7.16 -5.36 -3.71
C ILE A 207 7.69 -4.53 -4.86
N GLN A 208 8.59 -3.60 -4.56
CA GLN A 208 9.14 -2.67 -5.54
C GLN A 208 10.65 -2.57 -5.37
N ARG A 209 11.38 -2.58 -6.48
CA ARG A 209 12.80 -2.26 -6.50
C ARG A 209 12.98 -0.80 -6.89
N LEU A 210 13.72 -0.08 -6.06
CA LEU A 210 13.97 1.33 -6.21
C LEU A 210 15.18 1.56 -7.12
N GLN A 211 15.24 2.72 -7.75
CA GLN A 211 16.29 3.10 -8.69
C GLN A 211 17.65 3.17 -8.00
N GLN A 212 17.67 3.65 -6.75
CA GLN A 212 18.90 3.90 -6.00
C GLN A 212 18.75 3.51 -4.54
N GLY A 213 19.91 3.36 -3.87
CA GLY A 213 19.97 3.02 -2.44
C GLY A 213 20.25 1.54 -2.19
N GLN A 214 20.19 1.17 -0.91
CA GLN A 214 20.39 -0.20 -0.44
C GLN A 214 19.46 -0.54 0.72
N GLY A 215 19.09 -1.82 0.81
CA GLY A 215 18.28 -2.38 1.90
C GLY A 215 16.83 -2.63 1.49
N LEU A 216 16.00 -2.97 2.47
CA LEU A 216 14.56 -3.12 2.29
C LEU A 216 13.84 -2.36 3.40
N ILE A 217 12.78 -1.64 3.03
CA ILE A 217 11.83 -1.05 3.97
C ILE A 217 10.47 -1.71 3.83
N ILE A 218 9.79 -1.88 4.96
CA ILE A 218 8.44 -2.42 5.05
C ILE A 218 7.48 -1.24 5.24
N VAL A 219 6.74 -0.89 4.21
CA VAL A 219 5.76 0.19 4.26
C VAL A 219 4.43 -0.38 4.74
N GLY A 220 4.09 -0.11 6.00
CA GLY A 220 2.92 -0.70 6.63
C GLY A 220 2.61 -0.07 7.99
N ALA A 221 1.48 -0.47 8.54
CA ALA A 221 1.08 -0.16 9.91
C ALA A 221 0.41 -1.41 10.52
N PRO A 222 0.44 -1.57 11.85
CA PRO A 222 -0.20 -2.69 12.51
C PRO A 222 -1.70 -2.77 12.19
N PRO A 223 -2.29 -3.98 12.16
CA PRO A 223 -3.69 -4.19 11.75
C PRO A 223 -4.70 -3.30 12.49
N GLU A 224 -4.46 -3.02 13.78
CA GLU A 224 -5.35 -2.21 14.61
C GLU A 224 -5.49 -0.78 14.08
N LEU A 225 -4.40 -0.21 13.55
CA LEU A 225 -4.38 1.16 13.00
C LEU A 225 -5.00 1.25 11.61
N THR A 226 -5.12 0.13 10.90
CA THR A 226 -5.63 0.09 9.54
C THR A 226 -7.10 -0.37 9.45
N SER A 227 -7.66 -0.88 10.55
CA SER A 227 -9.04 -1.36 10.64
C SER A 227 -10.13 -0.28 10.41
N ASP A 228 -9.87 0.99 10.75
CA ASP A 228 -10.79 2.13 10.57
C ASP A 228 -10.10 3.33 9.87
N LEU A 229 -9.47 3.05 8.72
CA LEU A 229 -8.91 4.10 7.86
C LEU A 229 -9.96 5.17 7.49
N GLY A 230 -11.24 4.79 7.38
CA GLY A 230 -12.35 5.69 7.05
C GLY A 230 -12.46 6.91 7.98
N THR A 231 -12.49 6.68 9.29
CA THR A 231 -12.74 7.74 10.28
C THR A 231 -11.49 8.56 10.60
N GLY A 232 -10.30 7.94 10.53
CA GLY A 232 -9.03 8.58 10.87
C GLY A 232 -8.47 9.54 9.80
N VAL A 233 -8.70 9.24 8.52
CA VAL A 233 -8.05 9.95 7.40
C VAL A 233 -8.36 11.44 7.39
N ARG A 234 -9.62 11.84 7.57
CA ARG A 234 -9.98 13.27 7.57
C ARG A 234 -9.31 14.03 8.72
N ARG A 235 -9.23 13.42 9.90
CA ARG A 235 -8.59 14.05 11.08
C ARG A 235 -7.08 14.20 10.84
N ASN A 236 -6.43 13.13 10.40
CA ASN A 236 -4.99 13.11 10.20
C ASN A 236 -4.57 14.02 9.05
N LEU A 237 -5.31 14.00 7.93
CA LEU A 237 -5.06 14.87 6.78
C LEU A 237 -5.17 16.34 7.17
N ARG A 238 -6.19 16.72 7.97
CA ARG A 238 -6.32 18.10 8.46
C ARG A 238 -5.12 18.51 9.32
N ARG A 239 -4.67 17.64 10.22
CA ARG A 239 -3.48 17.88 11.04
C ARG A 239 -2.23 18.07 10.17
N ILE A 240 -2.04 17.19 9.20
CA ILE A 240 -0.92 17.25 8.25
C ILE A 240 -0.93 18.57 7.46
N LEU A 241 -2.08 18.95 6.88
CA LEU A 241 -2.19 20.19 6.10
C LEU A 241 -1.95 21.43 6.96
N SER A 242 -2.48 21.46 8.18
CA SER A 242 -2.30 22.57 9.11
C SER A 242 -0.84 22.77 9.54
N ASP A 243 -0.06 21.70 9.54
CA ASP A 243 1.34 21.71 9.97
C ASP A 243 2.32 21.91 8.79
N ALA A 244 2.13 21.18 7.70
CA ALA A 244 3.00 21.24 6.52
C ALA A 244 2.73 22.47 5.64
N GLY A 245 1.47 22.90 5.52
CA GLY A 245 1.06 23.99 4.62
C GLY A 245 1.81 25.30 4.86
N PRO A 246 1.84 25.85 6.09
CA PRO A 246 2.58 27.06 6.40
C PRO A 246 4.09 26.94 6.14
N ARG A 247 4.68 25.77 6.47
CA ARG A 247 6.11 25.52 6.29
C ARG A 247 6.48 25.49 4.81
N LEU A 248 5.71 24.79 3.98
CA LEU A 248 5.85 24.78 2.53
C LEU A 248 5.67 26.18 1.92
N ALA A 249 4.64 26.93 2.32
CA ALA A 249 4.40 28.29 1.81
C ALA A 249 5.55 29.26 2.14
N SER A 250 6.24 29.06 3.27
CA SER A 250 7.38 29.89 3.69
C SER A 250 8.73 29.46 3.12
N ALA A 251 8.79 28.37 2.35
CA ALA A 251 10.03 27.73 1.92
C ALA A 251 10.85 28.55 0.90
N GLY A 252 10.23 29.55 0.24
CA GLY A 252 10.90 30.43 -0.71
C GLY A 252 11.33 29.73 -2.01
N THR A 253 10.63 28.66 -2.40
CA THR A 253 10.84 27.92 -3.66
C THR A 253 9.77 28.26 -4.69
N ASP A 254 10.03 27.93 -5.96
CA ASP A 254 9.09 28.20 -7.06
C ASP A 254 7.86 27.28 -7.02
N LEU A 255 8.04 26.08 -6.47
CA LEU A 255 7.01 25.06 -6.34
C LEU A 255 7.03 24.44 -4.93
N THR A 256 5.89 23.86 -4.53
CA THR A 256 5.72 23.16 -3.26
C THR A 256 4.97 21.85 -3.45
N ALA A 257 5.41 20.81 -2.73
CA ALA A 257 4.79 19.50 -2.79
C ALA A 257 4.60 18.90 -1.40
N LEU A 258 3.41 18.38 -1.14
CA LEU A 258 3.10 17.52 -0.02
C LEU A 258 2.83 16.11 -0.53
N VAL A 259 3.70 15.17 -0.15
CA VAL A 259 3.54 13.75 -0.46
C VAL A 259 3.05 13.04 0.80
N ILE A 260 1.85 12.47 0.73
CA ILE A 260 1.24 11.74 1.83
C ILE A 260 1.54 10.26 1.60
N LEU A 261 2.11 9.58 2.58
CA LEU A 261 2.25 8.13 2.58
C LEU A 261 0.99 7.51 3.18
N GLY A 262 0.30 6.66 2.43
CA GLY A 262 -0.91 5.96 2.86
C GLY A 262 -0.80 4.45 2.74
N ILE A 263 -1.42 3.75 3.68
CA ILE A 263 -1.56 2.29 3.68
C ILE A 263 -2.93 1.94 3.12
N TYR A 264 -2.99 1.52 1.86
CA TYR A 264 -4.21 1.17 1.15
C TYR A 264 -4.02 -0.14 0.40
N GLN A 265 -5.12 -0.88 0.20
CA GLN A 265 -5.09 -2.13 -0.55
C GLN A 265 -4.69 -1.91 -2.01
N TYR A 266 -5.19 -0.82 -2.59
CA TYR A 266 -4.85 -0.32 -3.92
C TYR A 266 -4.84 1.22 -3.87
N ALA A 267 -4.03 1.87 -4.70
CA ALA A 267 -4.00 3.33 -4.78
C ALA A 267 -5.37 3.97 -5.14
N ASP A 268 -6.24 3.23 -5.82
CA ASP A 268 -7.60 3.70 -6.16
C ASP A 268 -8.63 3.53 -5.05
N ALA A 269 -8.33 2.72 -4.02
CA ALA A 269 -9.18 2.56 -2.85
C ALA A 269 -9.04 3.70 -1.83
N GLU A 270 -8.23 4.72 -2.14
CA GLU A 270 -7.96 5.83 -1.25
C GLU A 270 -9.18 6.74 -1.00
N ASN A 271 -9.24 7.28 0.21
CA ASN A 271 -10.28 8.20 0.66
C ASN A 271 -9.75 9.62 0.93
N VAL A 272 -8.47 9.90 0.64
CA VAL A 272 -7.83 11.22 0.75
C VAL A 272 -8.48 12.22 -0.21
N SER A 273 -8.72 11.83 -1.46
CA SER A 273 -9.40 12.67 -2.47
C SER A 273 -10.80 13.10 -2.02
N THR A 274 -11.53 12.20 -1.38
CA THR A 274 -12.88 12.49 -0.86
C THR A 274 -12.80 13.35 0.40
N ALA A 275 -11.84 13.08 1.29
CA ALA A 275 -11.62 13.88 2.49
C ALA A 275 -11.25 15.33 2.16
N LEU A 276 -10.34 15.54 1.18
CA LEU A 276 -9.87 16.85 0.75
C LEU A 276 -10.98 17.69 0.13
N ARG A 277 -11.86 17.08 -0.68
CA ARG A 277 -13.07 17.74 -1.22
C ARG A 277 -14.01 18.28 -0.14
N GLY A 278 -13.94 17.72 1.08
CA GLY A 278 -14.70 18.18 2.23
C GLY A 278 -13.99 19.25 3.09
N PHE A 279 -12.87 19.79 2.63
CA PHE A 279 -12.15 20.90 3.27
C PHE A 279 -12.34 22.21 2.52
N ASP A 280 -12.11 23.32 3.22
CA ASP A 280 -12.00 24.63 2.58
C ASP A 280 -10.71 24.65 1.73
N PRO A 281 -10.80 24.97 0.41
CA PRO A 281 -9.65 25.05 -0.47
C PRO A 281 -8.51 25.93 0.06
N GLY A 282 -8.81 26.98 0.83
CA GLY A 282 -7.79 27.86 1.40
C GLY A 282 -6.75 27.15 2.28
N PHE A 283 -7.05 25.95 2.79
CA PHE A 283 -6.09 25.14 3.56
C PHE A 283 -4.96 24.55 2.72
N TYR A 284 -5.14 24.46 1.40
CA TYR A 284 -4.20 23.74 0.53
C TYR A 284 -3.95 24.41 -0.81
N THR A 285 -4.55 25.57 -1.11
CA THR A 285 -4.29 26.32 -2.36
C THR A 285 -2.86 26.85 -2.48
N THR A 286 -2.11 26.92 -1.38
CA THR A 286 -0.70 27.32 -1.37
C THR A 286 0.25 26.17 -1.67
N ILE A 287 -0.27 24.95 -1.84
CA ILE A 287 0.51 23.75 -2.14
C ILE A 287 0.26 23.40 -3.61
N ASP A 288 1.30 23.40 -4.44
CA ASP A 288 1.15 23.13 -5.88
C ASP A 288 0.77 21.66 -6.13
N PHE A 289 1.43 20.74 -5.43
CA PHE A 289 1.21 19.30 -5.55
C PHE A 289 0.80 18.69 -4.21
N ILE A 290 -0.35 18.02 -4.18
CA ILE A 290 -0.67 17.07 -3.11
C ILE A 290 -0.78 15.70 -3.76
N CYS A 291 0.10 14.80 -3.35
CA CYS A 291 0.19 13.46 -3.89
C CYS A 291 0.02 12.42 -2.78
N LEU A 292 -0.50 11.25 -3.14
CA LEU A 292 -0.58 10.08 -2.28
C LEU A 292 0.37 9.01 -2.80
N ALA A 293 1.35 8.62 -2.01
CA ALA A 293 2.13 7.40 -2.22
C ALA A 293 1.39 6.24 -1.53
N ALA A 294 0.99 5.23 -2.29
CA ALA A 294 0.31 4.04 -1.78
C ALA A 294 0.52 2.85 -2.74
N ASP A 295 0.74 1.66 -2.18
CA ASP A 295 0.84 0.40 -2.94
C ASP A 295 1.89 0.45 -4.09
N GLY A 296 3.02 1.13 -3.86
CA GLY A 296 4.10 1.29 -4.84
C GLY A 296 3.81 2.31 -5.95
N TRP A 297 2.68 3.03 -5.87
CA TRP A 297 2.27 4.04 -6.82
C TRP A 297 2.24 5.43 -6.20
N LEU A 298 2.39 6.44 -7.05
CA LEU A 298 2.08 7.82 -6.71
C LEU A 298 0.82 8.26 -7.45
N LYS A 299 -0.18 8.71 -6.69
CA LYS A 299 -1.43 9.26 -7.21
C LYS A 299 -1.50 10.77 -6.94
N PRO A 300 -1.60 11.63 -7.97
CA PRO A 300 -1.85 13.05 -7.75
C PRO A 300 -3.28 13.25 -7.23
N ILE A 301 -3.42 13.95 -6.10
CA ILE A 301 -4.70 14.34 -5.50
C ILE A 301 -5.06 15.76 -5.94
N THR A 302 -4.09 16.69 -5.84
CA THR A 302 -4.18 18.02 -6.44
C THR A 302 -2.89 18.33 -7.19
N GLN A 303 -3.03 19.00 -8.32
CA GLN A 303 -1.91 19.48 -9.13
C GLN A 303 -2.32 20.76 -9.86
N PRO A 304 -1.38 21.60 -10.32
CA PRO A 304 -1.70 22.82 -11.02
C PRO A 304 -2.42 22.53 -12.36
N VAL A 305 -3.47 23.30 -12.67
CA VAL A 305 -4.28 23.13 -13.91
C VAL A 305 -3.46 23.44 -15.16
N THR A 306 -2.49 24.33 -15.05
CA THR A 306 -1.49 24.64 -16.07
C THR A 306 -0.24 23.80 -15.86
N ARG A 307 0.20 23.07 -16.90
CA ARG A 307 1.51 22.42 -16.92
C ARG A 307 2.57 23.44 -16.50
N PRO A 308 3.51 23.11 -15.61
CA PRO A 308 4.63 24.00 -15.31
C PRO A 308 5.40 24.24 -16.62
N SER A 309 5.22 25.44 -17.19
CA SER A 309 5.87 25.91 -18.42
C SER A 309 7.35 26.15 -18.22
#